data_AF-A0A849WN58-F1
#
_entry.id   AF-A0A849WN58-F1
#
_cell.length_a   1.000
_cell.length_b   1.000
_cell.length_c   1.000
_cell.angle_alpha   90.00
_cell.angle_beta   90.00
_cell.angle_gamma   90.00
#
_symmetry.space_group_name_H-M   'P 1'
#
loop_
_entity.id
_entity.type
_entity.pdbx_description
1 polymer ?
#
loop_
_entity_poly.entity_id
_entity_poly.type
_entity_poly.pdbx_seq_one_letter_code
_entity_poly.pdbx_strand_id
1 'polypeptide(L)'
;MKTQLNLFFVAFLFLVSCTSNSVKIQRPELDNKKNNGHFVKSGSDKKGFDSKSNSAKSNISGAKLTARNDDLPAQSQQALSPLLLEESKFLQLEKNSQFFEALKISSNLSVNYTDPVKMEFYKQKSIAIVTDKLTLEELHQVSRSSDFGYLRAHALFKLGTSYLAAEPDESKRFFTSVIEIAPEGDLANRSKSLLEDMAAAKRVSPQTIGLVVPLTGKSASLGQKVLRGVQLGLGTNQAFSKFKIAVIDSEGRTDIARKGIERLIKEDNVIAIIGGVLAKTVSTELITANEYKVPFIYLSQKQGLGELHSQALRNALTAEMQVRQLVRNMMVEKDLKDFAILYPNDAYGVEYANAFWDEVLAQGGRIVGVQSYDPKATDFRPMVQRLVGTFYIEARKEEFTQKLKLFKQSLKNKSSRENINADDILPPIQDFDAIFIPDQAKTIAQISAFLSYAGVKETSLLTTNLMNTPGSNKKLAGINFPIYFVDSFISDGPHQFSTEFANTYMTVFNERPTQFEIAAYDSGLILRQILLKGAESREEVGNALIQLKNFSGSYGPLNATTFKEILRPLLTLTFDKGEINTYKN
;
A
#
# COMPACT_ATOMS: atom_id res chain seq x y z
N MET A 1 -25.73 -50.05 -31.03
CA MET A 1 -27.14 -49.68 -30.75
C MET A 1 -27.41 -49.98 -29.29
N LYS A 2 -27.58 -48.93 -28.47
CA LYS A 2 -28.82 -48.59 -27.71
C LYS A 2 -29.08 -49.63 -26.60
N THR A 3 -29.06 -49.27 -25.32
CA THR A 3 -29.95 -48.30 -24.62
C THR A 3 -29.25 -47.92 -23.28
N GLN A 4 -28.91 -46.67 -22.97
CA GLN A 4 -29.75 -45.63 -22.32
C GLN A 4 -30.51 -46.14 -21.06
N LEU A 5 -30.66 -45.42 -19.95
CA LEU A 5 -30.18 -44.14 -19.41
C LEU A 5 -30.86 -43.99 -18.03
N ASN A 6 -30.13 -43.47 -17.03
CA ASN A 6 -30.53 -42.71 -15.82
C ASN A 6 -31.85 -42.98 -15.05
N LEU A 7 -31.77 -43.00 -13.71
CA LEU A 7 -32.44 -41.99 -12.85
C LEU A 7 -32.00 -42.03 -11.35
N PHE A 8 -31.63 -40.83 -10.85
CA PHE A 8 -31.54 -40.28 -9.47
C PHE A 8 -30.63 -40.92 -8.40
N PHE A 9 -29.97 -40.21 -7.45
CA PHE A 9 -29.47 -38.82 -7.23
C PHE A 9 -28.85 -38.81 -5.80
N VAL A 10 -28.07 -37.78 -5.47
CA VAL A 10 -27.66 -37.30 -4.11
C VAL A 10 -26.29 -37.73 -3.53
N ALA A 11 -25.40 -36.73 -3.55
CA ALA A 11 -24.38 -36.31 -2.56
C ALA A 11 -23.19 -37.22 -2.19
N PHE A 12 -21.99 -36.79 -2.60
CA PHE A 12 -20.97 -36.30 -1.65
C PHE A 12 -19.86 -35.53 -2.41
N LEU A 13 -19.66 -34.26 -2.03
CA LEU A 13 -18.62 -33.36 -2.55
C LEU A 13 -17.91 -32.71 -1.36
N PHE A 14 -16.65 -32.35 -1.58
CA PHE A 14 -15.70 -31.60 -0.73
C PHE A 14 -14.71 -32.41 0.11
N LEU A 15 -13.48 -32.54 -0.42
CA LEU A 15 -12.24 -32.03 0.20
C LEU A 15 -11.03 -32.42 -0.67
N VAL A 16 -10.57 -31.52 -1.55
CA VAL A 16 -9.18 -31.53 -2.02
C VAL A 16 -8.66 -30.09 -2.02
N SER A 17 -7.67 -29.88 -1.17
CA SER A 17 -6.88 -28.66 -1.01
C SER A 17 -6.18 -28.30 -2.32
N CYS A 18 -6.53 -27.14 -2.90
CA CYS A 18 -5.71 -26.50 -3.93
C CYS A 18 -4.58 -25.71 -3.25
N THR A 19 -3.39 -26.29 -3.17
CA THR A 19 -2.15 -25.54 -3.02
C THR A 19 -1.78 -24.94 -4.38
N SER A 20 -1.81 -23.62 -4.48
CA SER A 20 -1.37 -22.86 -5.66
C SER A 20 0.16 -22.91 -5.78
N ASN A 21 0.69 -23.90 -6.52
CA ASN A 21 2.04 -23.82 -7.04
C ASN A 21 2.06 -22.78 -8.17
N SER A 22 2.48 -21.57 -7.83
CA SER A 22 2.83 -20.53 -8.79
C SER A 22 4.11 -20.96 -9.52
N VAL A 23 3.96 -21.42 -10.76
CA VAL A 23 5.10 -21.58 -11.68
C VAL A 23 5.64 -20.18 -11.97
N LYS A 24 6.69 -19.78 -11.27
CA LYS A 24 7.47 -18.58 -11.60
C LYS A 24 8.20 -18.83 -12.92
N ILE A 25 7.57 -18.45 -14.02
CA ILE A 25 8.29 -18.26 -15.29
C ILE A 25 9.27 -17.10 -15.05
N GLN A 26 10.56 -17.37 -15.26
CA GLN A 26 11.65 -16.45 -14.97
C GLN A 26 11.57 -15.25 -15.92
N ARG A 27 11.07 -14.11 -15.43
CA ARG A 27 11.02 -12.84 -16.16
C ARG A 27 12.42 -12.25 -16.24
N PRO A 28 12.82 -11.59 -17.34
CA PRO A 28 13.87 -10.58 -17.27
C PRO A 28 13.40 -9.51 -16.26
N GLU A 29 14.19 -9.21 -15.22
CA GLU A 29 13.84 -8.14 -14.28
C GLU A 29 13.63 -6.83 -15.07
N LEU A 30 12.42 -6.27 -15.03
CA LEU A 30 12.14 -4.92 -15.53
C LEU A 30 12.82 -3.94 -14.54
N ASP A 31 14.08 -3.61 -14.83
CA ASP A 31 15.01 -2.97 -13.91
C ASP A 31 14.68 -1.48 -13.72
N ASN A 32 14.47 -1.06 -12.47
CA ASN A 32 14.22 0.33 -12.08
C ASN A 32 15.56 1.00 -11.73
N LYS A 33 16.53 0.99 -12.64
CA LYS A 33 17.85 1.60 -12.40
C LYS A 33 17.91 3.05 -12.85
N LYS A 34 18.12 3.94 -11.88
CA LYS A 34 18.67 5.29 -12.11
C LYS A 34 20.03 5.15 -12.79
N ASN A 35 20.18 5.70 -13.99
CA ASN A 35 21.45 5.85 -14.69
C ASN A 35 22.45 6.65 -13.83
N ASN A 36 23.36 5.97 -13.14
CA ASN A 36 24.60 6.58 -12.68
C ASN A 36 25.64 6.37 -13.77
N GLY A 37 26.00 7.48 -14.43
CA GLY A 37 27.03 7.50 -15.47
C GLY A 37 28.38 7.00 -14.96
N HIS A 38 29.02 6.21 -15.81
CA HIS A 38 30.45 5.91 -15.71
C HIS A 38 31.28 7.20 -15.72
N PHE A 39 32.15 7.36 -14.72
CA PHE A 39 33.34 8.19 -14.85
C PHE A 39 34.58 7.39 -14.46
N VAL A 40 35.54 7.42 -15.38
CA VAL A 40 36.83 6.75 -15.38
C VAL A 40 37.79 7.46 -14.41
N LYS A 41 38.66 6.67 -13.77
CA LYS A 41 39.76 7.08 -12.88
C LYS A 41 40.75 8.06 -13.54
N SER A 42 41.25 9.01 -12.75
CA SER A 42 42.64 9.48 -12.85
C SER A 42 43.21 9.69 -11.44
N GLY A 43 44.50 9.37 -11.26
CA GLY A 43 45.22 9.44 -9.99
C GLY A 43 46.21 10.59 -9.90
N SER A 44 47.09 10.48 -8.88
CA SER A 44 48.20 11.39 -8.43
C SER A 44 47.71 12.64 -7.67
N ASP A 45 48.36 13.17 -6.61
CA ASP A 45 49.60 12.88 -5.86
C ASP A 45 49.47 13.60 -4.48
N LYS A 46 49.80 12.93 -3.36
CA LYS A 46 50.97 13.15 -2.45
C LYS A 46 51.14 14.50 -1.71
N LYS A 47 51.47 14.34 -0.41
CA LYS A 47 52.07 15.26 0.60
C LYS A 47 51.08 16.20 1.31
N GLY A 48 51.08 16.40 2.63
CA GLY A 48 52.01 16.05 3.71
C GLY A 48 52.08 17.22 4.71
N PHE A 49 52.35 16.90 5.99
CA PHE A 49 52.60 17.77 7.17
C PHE A 49 51.36 18.36 7.88
N ASP A 50 50.99 17.89 9.08
CA ASP A 50 51.63 17.94 10.42
C ASP A 50 51.48 19.29 11.15
N SER A 51 50.79 19.28 12.30
CA SER A 51 51.37 19.53 13.63
C SER A 51 50.25 19.53 14.71
N LYS A 52 50.29 18.58 15.66
CA LYS A 52 50.75 18.70 17.08
C LYS A 52 49.76 19.51 17.96
N SER A 53 49.38 19.12 19.18
CA SER A 53 50.17 18.45 20.23
C SER A 53 49.34 17.93 21.42
N ASN A 54 49.79 16.81 21.98
CA ASN A 54 50.03 16.42 23.39
C ASN A 54 49.01 16.76 24.50
N SER A 55 48.76 15.91 25.50
CA SER A 55 49.66 15.07 26.32
C SER A 55 48.84 13.95 27.02
N ALA A 56 49.22 12.67 27.18
CA ALA A 56 50.45 11.96 27.60
C ALA A 56 50.53 11.67 29.13
N LYS A 57 50.51 10.37 29.48
CA LYS A 57 51.41 9.62 30.42
C LYS A 57 50.85 8.20 30.66
N SER A 58 51.41 7.14 30.05
CA SER A 58 52.62 6.33 30.38
C SER A 58 52.34 5.21 31.41
N ASN A 59 52.25 3.94 30.98
CA ASN A 59 53.29 2.89 30.81
C ASN A 59 53.84 2.27 32.12
N ILE A 60 53.50 1.00 32.41
CA ILE A 60 54.26 -0.27 32.22
C ILE A 60 55.35 -0.53 33.29
N SER A 61 55.22 -1.63 34.04
CA SER A 61 56.13 -2.80 33.98
C SER A 61 55.86 -3.77 35.13
N GLY A 62 56.04 -5.06 34.86
CA GLY A 62 56.05 -6.13 35.86
C GLY A 62 57.47 -6.56 36.24
N ALA A 63 57.61 -7.22 37.38
CA ALA A 63 58.67 -8.20 37.67
C ALA A 63 58.27 -9.10 38.86
N LYS A 64 58.58 -10.39 38.73
CA LYS A 64 58.47 -11.48 39.73
C LYS A 64 59.31 -11.23 40.98
N LEU A 65 58.90 -11.84 42.11
CA LEU A 65 59.79 -12.46 43.11
C LEU A 65 59.02 -13.50 43.95
N THR A 66 59.76 -14.55 44.34
CA THR A 66 59.32 -15.86 44.85
C THR A 66 59.23 -15.96 46.38
N ALA A 67 58.26 -16.78 46.83
CA ALA A 67 58.21 -17.69 47.99
C ALA A 67 58.60 -17.21 49.41
N ARG A 68 57.62 -17.31 50.33
CA ARG A 68 57.79 -17.88 51.68
C ARG A 68 56.45 -18.48 52.14
N ASN A 69 56.45 -19.79 52.43
CA ASN A 69 55.49 -20.40 53.33
C ASN A 69 55.73 -19.80 54.73
N ASP A 70 54.68 -19.42 55.43
CA ASP A 70 54.47 -19.70 56.86
C ASP A 70 53.04 -19.30 57.23
N ASP A 71 52.39 -20.21 57.96
CA ASP A 71 51.23 -20.04 58.83
C ASP A 71 49.83 -19.72 58.25
N LEU A 72 49.05 -20.80 58.15
CA LEU A 72 47.60 -20.79 58.39
C LEU A 72 47.30 -20.09 59.73
N PRO A 73 46.23 -19.30 59.76
CA PRO A 73 45.20 -19.55 60.76
C PRO A 73 43.89 -19.90 60.06
N ALA A 74 43.39 -21.08 60.41
CA ALA A 74 41.99 -21.39 60.31
C ALA A 74 41.16 -20.37 61.10
N GLN A 75 39.92 -20.15 60.64
CA GLN A 75 38.84 -19.34 61.24
C GLN A 75 38.91 -17.85 60.88
N SER A 76 38.02 -17.38 60.01
CA SER A 76 36.63 -17.15 60.40
C SER A 76 35.69 -17.22 59.21
N GLN A 77 34.68 -18.09 59.29
CA GLN A 77 33.43 -17.89 58.57
C GLN A 77 32.83 -16.58 59.11
N GLN A 78 33.17 -15.45 58.49
CA GLN A 78 32.37 -14.25 58.65
C GLN A 78 31.00 -14.59 58.08
N ALA A 79 30.00 -14.72 58.95
CA ALA A 79 28.62 -14.84 58.54
C ALA A 79 28.36 -13.74 57.50
N LEU A 80 28.02 -14.13 56.27
CA LEU A 80 27.57 -13.20 55.23
C LEU A 80 26.52 -12.29 55.88
N SER A 81 26.61 -10.99 55.64
CA SER A 81 25.57 -10.09 56.12
C SER A 81 24.20 -10.62 55.65
N PRO A 82 23.12 -10.51 56.45
CA PRO A 82 21.82 -11.07 56.08
C PRO A 82 21.38 -10.69 54.66
N LEU A 83 21.73 -9.47 54.21
CA LEU A 83 21.50 -8.99 52.84
C LEU A 83 22.28 -9.80 51.78
N LEU A 84 23.57 -10.09 51.99
CA LEU A 84 24.38 -10.88 51.04
C LEU A 84 23.83 -12.30 50.84
N LEU A 85 23.23 -12.89 51.88
CA LEU A 85 22.57 -14.19 51.78
C LEU A 85 21.29 -14.11 50.94
N GLU A 86 20.49 -13.05 51.12
CA GLU A 86 19.30 -12.78 50.30
C GLU A 86 19.68 -12.54 48.82
N GLU A 87 20.77 -11.83 48.52
CA GLU A 87 21.26 -11.63 47.15
C GLU A 87 21.59 -12.98 46.48
N SER A 88 22.34 -13.84 47.17
CA SER A 88 22.69 -15.16 46.65
C SER A 88 21.45 -16.02 46.39
N LYS A 89 20.47 -15.96 47.30
CA LYS A 89 19.20 -16.70 47.16
C LYS A 89 18.37 -16.18 45.99
N PHE A 90 18.30 -14.86 45.81
CA PHE A 90 17.64 -14.23 44.66
C PHE A 90 18.24 -14.74 43.33
N LEU A 91 19.56 -14.71 43.18
CA LEU A 91 20.24 -15.15 41.96
C LEU A 91 19.98 -16.64 41.65
N GLN A 92 19.93 -17.48 42.69
CA GLN A 92 19.62 -18.89 42.52
C GLN A 92 18.17 -19.10 42.05
N LEU A 93 17.21 -18.39 42.64
CA LEU A 93 15.80 -18.46 42.25
C LEU A 93 15.58 -17.96 40.82
N GLU A 94 16.23 -16.86 40.42
CA GLU A 94 16.18 -16.34 39.06
C GLU A 94 16.74 -17.36 38.05
N LYS A 95 17.88 -17.99 38.37
CA LYS A 95 18.49 -19.05 37.54
C LYS A 95 17.58 -20.28 37.39
N ASN A 96 16.80 -20.59 38.42
CA ASN A 96 15.87 -21.72 38.43
C ASN A 96 14.48 -21.36 37.87
N SER A 97 14.28 -20.14 37.33
CA SER A 97 12.98 -19.63 36.86
C SER A 97 11.88 -19.59 37.94
N GLN A 98 12.25 -19.53 39.22
CA GLN A 98 11.32 -19.41 40.34
C GLN A 98 11.01 -17.94 40.62
N PHE A 99 10.34 -17.30 39.65
CA PHE A 99 10.24 -15.84 39.59
C PHE A 99 9.38 -15.21 40.69
N PHE A 100 8.30 -15.85 41.13
CA PHE A 100 7.48 -15.30 42.21
C PHE A 100 8.22 -15.28 43.56
N GLU A 101 8.98 -16.33 43.87
CA GLU A 101 9.83 -16.34 45.07
C GLU A 101 11.01 -15.37 44.93
N ALA A 102 11.60 -15.26 43.73
CA ALA A 102 12.63 -14.26 43.45
C ALA A 102 12.08 -12.83 43.66
N LEU A 103 10.83 -12.56 43.25
CA LEU A 103 10.17 -11.26 43.43
C LEU A 103 10.04 -10.88 44.91
N LYS A 104 9.64 -11.81 45.78
CA LYS A 104 9.52 -11.54 47.22
C LYS A 104 10.84 -11.07 47.80
N ILE A 105 11.95 -11.71 47.39
CA ILE A 105 13.30 -11.32 47.84
C ILE A 105 13.72 -10.00 47.22
N SER A 106 13.58 -9.81 45.91
CA SER A 106 14.02 -8.57 45.26
C SER A 106 13.20 -7.35 45.69
N SER A 107 11.91 -7.53 46.00
CA SER A 107 11.04 -6.49 46.56
C SER A 107 11.55 -6.05 47.94
N ASN A 108 11.90 -7.02 48.80
CA ASN A 108 12.50 -6.75 50.10
C ASN A 108 13.85 -6.01 49.96
N LEU A 109 14.74 -6.54 49.12
CA LEU A 109 16.06 -5.93 48.85
C LEU A 109 15.96 -4.50 48.28
N SER A 110 14.92 -4.20 47.50
CA SER A 110 14.72 -2.86 46.93
C SER A 110 14.44 -1.76 47.97
N VAL A 111 14.00 -2.15 49.18
CA VAL A 111 13.64 -1.24 50.27
C VAL A 111 14.71 -1.22 51.36
N ASN A 112 15.31 -2.37 51.67
CA ASN A 112 16.14 -2.56 52.86
C ASN A 112 17.65 -2.45 52.62
N TYR A 113 18.10 -2.30 51.37
CA TYR A 113 19.51 -2.06 51.08
C TYR A 113 19.92 -0.63 51.46
N THR A 114 21.14 -0.44 51.98
CA THR A 114 21.66 0.90 52.33
C THR A 114 22.37 1.59 51.16
N ASP A 115 22.91 0.81 50.21
CA ASP A 115 23.54 1.28 48.97
C ASP A 115 22.46 1.66 47.92
N PRO A 116 22.34 2.94 47.54
CA PRO A 116 21.34 3.41 46.58
C PRO A 116 21.43 2.75 45.20
N VAL A 117 22.63 2.36 44.75
CA VAL A 117 22.82 1.72 43.44
C VAL A 117 22.20 0.32 43.45
N LYS A 118 22.41 -0.42 44.54
CA LYS A 118 21.83 -1.76 44.71
C LYS A 118 20.33 -1.71 44.96
N MET A 119 19.83 -0.72 45.72
CA MET A 119 18.39 -0.51 45.87
C MET A 119 17.71 -0.36 44.51
N GLU A 120 18.22 0.55 43.66
CA GLU A 120 17.64 0.80 42.34
C GLU A 120 17.77 -0.43 41.43
N PHE A 121 18.90 -1.16 41.51
CA PHE A 121 19.06 -2.42 40.77
C PHE A 121 17.97 -3.44 41.11
N TYR A 122 17.73 -3.72 42.39
CA TYR A 122 16.69 -4.67 42.81
C TYR A 122 15.29 -4.15 42.57
N LYS A 123 15.09 -2.83 42.62
CA LYS A 123 13.83 -2.20 42.23
C LYS A 123 13.50 -2.50 40.77
N GLN A 124 14.44 -2.26 39.86
CA GLN A 124 14.29 -2.53 38.42
C GLN A 124 14.12 -4.03 38.14
N LYS A 125 14.87 -4.90 38.83
CA LYS A 125 14.70 -6.35 38.73
C LYS A 125 13.30 -6.81 39.15
N SER A 126 12.78 -6.27 40.25
CA SER A 126 11.43 -6.59 40.72
C SER A 126 10.36 -6.15 39.72
N ILE A 127 10.50 -4.95 39.12
CA ILE A 127 9.61 -4.47 38.07
C ILE A 127 9.65 -5.40 36.87
N ALA A 128 10.84 -5.77 36.38
CA ALA A 128 11.01 -6.65 35.23
C ALA A 128 10.39 -8.04 35.46
N ILE A 129 10.53 -8.60 36.67
CA ILE A 129 9.89 -9.87 37.03
C ILE A 129 8.37 -9.75 36.90
N VAL A 130 7.78 -8.70 37.47
CA VAL A 130 6.33 -8.45 37.39
C VAL A 130 5.88 -8.26 35.94
N THR A 131 6.58 -7.47 35.13
CA THR A 131 6.11 -7.15 33.78
C THR A 131 6.27 -8.29 32.78
N ASP A 132 7.30 -9.12 32.94
CA ASP A 132 7.76 -10.01 31.86
C ASP A 132 7.76 -11.50 32.23
N LYS A 133 7.72 -11.86 33.52
CA LYS A 133 7.96 -13.24 33.98
C LYS A 133 6.79 -13.88 34.71
N LEU A 134 5.97 -13.10 35.41
CA LEU A 134 4.85 -13.64 36.18
C LEU A 134 3.68 -14.09 35.30
N THR A 135 3.01 -15.14 35.77
CA THR A 135 1.71 -15.59 35.25
C THR A 135 0.57 -14.65 35.64
N LEU A 136 -0.59 -14.75 34.98
CA LEU A 136 -1.78 -13.95 35.33
C LEU A 136 -2.22 -14.18 36.78
N GLU A 137 -2.14 -15.42 37.28
CA GLU A 137 -2.49 -15.75 38.66
C GLU A 137 -1.54 -15.09 39.67
N GLU A 138 -0.22 -15.16 39.42
CA GLU A 138 0.77 -14.51 40.26
C GLU A 138 0.62 -12.98 40.23
N LEU A 139 0.32 -12.38 39.06
CA LEU A 139 0.03 -10.95 38.94
C LEU A 139 -1.20 -10.53 39.78
N HIS A 140 -2.22 -11.38 39.82
CA HIS A 140 -3.37 -11.20 40.69
C HIS A 140 -3.01 -11.26 42.18
N GLN A 141 -2.05 -12.11 42.57
CA GLN A 141 -1.53 -12.15 43.95
C GLN A 141 -0.76 -10.86 44.28
N VAL A 142 0.14 -10.44 43.38
CA VAL A 142 0.95 -9.21 43.57
C VAL A 142 0.06 -7.96 43.67
N SER A 143 -0.93 -7.81 42.79
CA SER A 143 -1.79 -6.62 42.77
C SER A 143 -2.63 -6.45 44.05
N ARG A 144 -3.02 -7.56 44.70
CA ARG A 144 -3.91 -7.57 45.88
C ARG A 144 -3.18 -7.52 47.22
N SER A 145 -1.91 -7.94 47.30
CA SER A 145 -1.16 -7.92 48.55
C SER A 145 -0.49 -6.56 48.79
N SER A 146 -0.66 -6.03 50.02
CA SER A 146 0.02 -4.82 50.48
C SER A 146 1.54 -4.97 50.55
N ASP A 147 2.05 -6.19 50.66
CA ASP A 147 3.47 -6.49 50.85
C ASP A 147 4.33 -6.06 49.63
N PHE A 148 3.70 -5.92 48.46
CA PHE A 148 4.38 -5.58 47.22
C PHE A 148 4.40 -4.07 46.91
N GLY A 149 3.83 -3.22 47.76
CA GLY A 149 3.97 -1.75 47.68
C GLY A 149 3.83 -1.18 46.26
N TYR A 150 4.92 -0.57 45.75
CA TYR A 150 4.97 0.07 44.43
C TYR A 150 4.77 -0.90 43.25
N LEU A 151 5.07 -2.20 43.43
CA LEU A 151 4.92 -3.23 42.39
C LEU A 151 3.46 -3.55 42.09
N ARG A 152 2.54 -3.22 43.00
CA ARG A 152 1.09 -3.41 42.79
C ARG A 152 0.61 -2.67 41.53
N ALA A 153 1.08 -1.45 41.31
CA ALA A 153 0.73 -0.65 40.13
C ALA A 153 1.26 -1.29 38.84
N HIS A 154 2.48 -1.86 38.88
CA HIS A 154 3.05 -2.59 37.75
C HIS A 154 2.26 -3.87 37.43
N ALA A 155 1.85 -4.61 38.46
CA ALA A 155 1.06 -5.83 38.29
C ALA A 155 -0.34 -5.53 37.72
N LEU A 156 -1.03 -4.51 38.27
CA LEU A 156 -2.32 -4.04 37.74
C LEU A 156 -2.20 -3.54 36.31
N PHE A 157 -1.17 -2.75 35.98
CA PHE A 157 -0.95 -2.28 34.61
C PHE A 157 -0.77 -3.46 33.65
N LYS A 158 0.03 -4.46 34.04
CA LYS A 158 0.25 -5.66 33.24
C LYS A 158 -1.05 -6.44 33.02
N LEU A 159 -1.82 -6.70 34.09
CA LEU A 159 -3.14 -7.32 33.99
C LEU A 159 -4.05 -6.52 33.03
N GLY A 160 -4.11 -5.20 33.19
CA GLY A 160 -4.88 -4.32 32.31
C GLY A 160 -4.52 -4.48 30.83
N THR A 161 -3.23 -4.56 30.50
CA THR A 161 -2.78 -4.80 29.11
C THR A 161 -3.07 -6.23 28.62
N SER A 162 -3.00 -7.23 29.50
CA SER A 162 -3.27 -8.63 29.15
C SER A 162 -4.75 -8.90 28.85
N TYR A 163 -5.66 -8.23 29.55
CA TYR A 163 -7.11 -8.37 29.35
C TYR A 163 -7.69 -7.46 28.26
N LEU A 164 -6.91 -6.51 27.74
CA LEU A 164 -7.40 -5.44 26.84
C LEU A 164 -8.20 -5.95 25.63
N ALA A 165 -7.79 -7.07 25.03
CA ALA A 165 -8.46 -7.64 23.85
C ALA A 165 -9.62 -8.60 24.19
N ALA A 166 -9.50 -9.37 25.28
CA ALA A 166 -10.45 -10.43 25.61
C ALA A 166 -11.59 -9.94 26.53
N GLU A 167 -11.26 -9.12 27.53
CA GLU A 167 -12.17 -8.65 28.57
C GLU A 167 -11.95 -7.15 28.81
N PRO A 168 -12.42 -6.28 27.90
CA PRO A 168 -12.14 -4.84 27.95
C PRO A 168 -12.70 -4.17 29.21
N ASP A 169 -13.78 -4.69 29.78
CA ASP A 169 -14.35 -4.13 31.00
C ASP A 169 -13.49 -4.47 32.24
N GLU A 170 -12.85 -5.65 32.28
CA GLU A 170 -11.85 -5.98 33.32
C GLU A 170 -10.56 -5.19 33.14
N SER A 171 -10.08 -5.05 31.89
CA SER A 171 -8.93 -4.19 31.56
C SER A 171 -9.14 -2.76 32.08
N LYS A 172 -10.35 -2.20 31.86
CA LYS A 172 -10.73 -0.88 32.36
C LYS A 172 -10.59 -0.79 33.89
N ARG A 173 -11.08 -1.78 34.63
CA ARG A 173 -10.97 -1.83 36.10
C ARG A 173 -9.52 -1.79 36.56
N PHE A 174 -8.63 -2.58 35.95
CA PHE A 174 -7.22 -2.57 36.32
C PHE A 174 -6.54 -1.22 36.07
N PHE A 175 -6.77 -0.58 34.93
CA PHE A 175 -6.19 0.74 34.66
C PHE A 175 -6.75 1.82 35.58
N THR A 176 -8.03 1.76 35.93
CA THR A 176 -8.61 2.64 36.95
C THR A 176 -7.91 2.44 38.30
N SER A 177 -7.71 1.19 38.73
CA SER A 177 -6.99 0.90 39.98
C SER A 177 -5.53 1.37 39.96
N VAL A 178 -4.83 1.33 38.82
CA VAL A 178 -3.48 1.93 38.71
C VAL A 178 -3.51 3.41 39.07
N ILE A 179 -4.46 4.16 38.52
CA ILE A 179 -4.60 5.60 38.74
C ILE A 179 -4.98 5.90 40.20
N GLU A 180 -5.78 5.05 40.83
CA GLU A 180 -6.19 5.23 42.23
C GLU A 180 -5.02 5.01 43.21
N ILE A 181 -4.21 3.97 43.00
CA ILE A 181 -3.12 3.62 43.95
C ILE A 181 -1.80 4.34 43.65
N ALA A 182 -1.60 4.78 42.41
CA ALA A 182 -0.43 5.49 41.94
C ALA A 182 -0.87 6.60 40.96
N PRO A 183 -1.44 7.72 41.46
CA PRO A 183 -2.01 8.77 40.62
C PRO A 183 -0.97 9.59 39.83
N GLU A 184 0.28 9.56 40.28
CA GLU A 184 1.42 10.25 39.68
C GLU A 184 2.36 9.25 38.98
N GLY A 185 3.09 9.74 37.98
CA GLY A 185 4.10 8.96 37.25
C GLY A 185 3.60 8.31 35.95
N ASP A 186 4.53 7.62 35.28
CA ASP A 186 4.34 7.15 33.90
C ASP A 186 3.23 6.10 33.76
N LEU A 187 3.07 5.21 34.74
CA LEU A 187 2.02 4.19 34.71
C LEU A 187 0.62 4.82 34.76
N ALA A 188 0.43 5.82 35.62
CA ALA A 188 -0.82 6.56 35.72
C ALA A 188 -1.17 7.24 34.39
N ASN A 189 -0.18 7.91 33.78
CA ASN A 189 -0.34 8.60 32.51
C ASN A 189 -0.67 7.63 31.37
N ARG A 190 0.04 6.49 31.30
CA ARG A 190 -0.25 5.44 30.32
C ARG A 190 -1.62 4.80 30.53
N SER A 191 -2.01 4.54 31.79
CA SER A 191 -3.35 4.03 32.12
C SER A 191 -4.45 5.01 31.72
N LYS A 192 -4.27 6.32 31.96
CA LYS A 192 -5.20 7.37 31.49
C LYS A 192 -5.32 7.35 29.96
N SER A 193 -4.20 7.35 29.24
CA SER A 193 -4.20 7.27 27.78
C SER A 193 -4.93 6.03 27.26
N LEU A 194 -4.67 4.85 27.84
CA LEU A 194 -5.32 3.60 27.43
C LEU A 194 -6.83 3.63 27.72
N LEU A 195 -7.25 4.18 28.86
CA LEU A 195 -8.67 4.36 29.18
C LEU A 195 -9.36 5.31 28.20
N GLU A 196 -8.68 6.39 27.80
CA GLU A 196 -9.17 7.32 26.77
C GLU A 196 -9.30 6.62 25.41
N ASP A 197 -8.31 5.81 25.02
CA ASP A 197 -8.34 5.04 23.77
C ASP A 197 -9.49 4.03 23.75
N MET A 198 -9.69 3.31 24.87
CA MET A 198 -10.80 2.37 25.04
C MET A 198 -12.16 3.07 24.98
N ALA A 199 -12.28 4.25 25.58
CA ALA A 199 -13.50 5.06 25.52
C ALA A 199 -13.75 5.58 24.11
N ALA A 200 -12.71 6.06 23.41
CA ALA A 200 -12.79 6.55 22.03
C ALA A 200 -13.17 5.44 21.05
N ALA A 201 -12.75 4.19 21.28
CA ALA A 201 -13.17 3.05 20.48
C ALA A 201 -14.69 2.80 20.54
N LYS A 202 -15.33 3.06 21.70
CA LYS A 202 -16.77 2.89 21.93
C LYS A 202 -17.61 4.13 21.58
N ARG A 203 -17.06 5.35 21.74
CA ARG A 203 -17.80 6.60 21.46
C ARG A 203 -17.94 6.83 19.96
N VAL A 204 -19.18 6.97 19.50
CA VAL A 204 -19.49 7.16 18.08
C VAL A 204 -20.58 8.24 17.94
N SER A 205 -20.36 9.16 17.00
CA SER A 205 -21.36 10.08 16.46
C SER A 205 -21.93 9.45 15.18
N PRO A 206 -23.15 8.86 15.19
CA PRO A 206 -23.63 8.01 14.11
C PRO A 206 -23.74 8.69 12.73
N GLN A 207 -23.77 10.01 12.69
CA GLN A 207 -23.93 10.79 11.46
C GLN A 207 -22.67 11.57 11.07
N THR A 208 -21.55 11.39 11.77
CA THR A 208 -20.28 12.07 11.49
C THR A 208 -19.32 11.13 10.76
N ILE A 209 -18.96 11.49 9.53
CA ILE A 209 -18.01 10.76 8.70
C ILE A 209 -16.69 11.54 8.68
N GLY A 210 -15.58 10.86 8.90
CA GLY A 210 -14.25 11.45 8.76
C GLY A 210 -13.80 11.48 7.29
N LEU A 211 -13.13 12.55 6.89
CA LEU A 211 -12.48 12.67 5.61
C LEU A 211 -11.02 13.08 5.81
N VAL A 212 -10.08 12.23 5.39
CA VAL A 212 -8.64 12.55 5.38
C VAL A 212 -8.13 12.64 3.94
N VAL A 213 -7.74 13.84 3.51
CA VAL A 213 -7.30 14.10 2.13
C VAL A 213 -6.25 15.22 2.09
N PRO A 214 -5.40 15.32 1.05
CA PRO A 214 -4.47 16.45 0.91
C PRO A 214 -5.21 17.67 0.36
N LEU A 215 -5.56 18.64 1.21
CA LEU A 215 -6.24 19.89 0.81
C LEU A 215 -5.26 21.03 0.51
N THR A 216 -4.01 20.91 0.95
CA THR A 216 -2.93 21.84 0.62
C THR A 216 -1.74 21.14 -0.05
N GLY A 217 -0.79 21.94 -0.54
CA GLY A 217 0.41 21.45 -1.23
C GLY A 217 0.16 20.97 -2.66
N LYS A 218 1.08 20.15 -3.19
CA LYS A 218 1.09 19.72 -4.60
C LYS A 218 -0.12 18.86 -5.00
N SER A 219 -0.78 18.23 -4.04
CA SER A 219 -1.93 17.34 -4.25
C SER A 219 -3.26 17.95 -3.80
N ALA A 220 -3.30 19.25 -3.50
CA ALA A 220 -4.50 19.97 -3.07
C ALA A 220 -5.70 19.80 -4.01
N SER A 221 -5.46 19.91 -5.33
CA SER A 221 -6.51 19.75 -6.34
C SER A 221 -7.16 18.37 -6.26
N LEU A 222 -6.38 17.32 -5.99
CA LEU A 222 -6.87 15.97 -5.83
C LEU A 222 -7.72 15.81 -4.55
N GLY A 223 -7.29 16.37 -3.42
CA GLY A 223 -8.09 16.33 -2.20
C GLY A 223 -9.39 17.10 -2.32
N GLN A 224 -9.39 18.25 -3.02
CA GLN A 224 -10.60 19.02 -3.28
C GLN A 224 -11.62 18.25 -4.11
N LYS A 225 -11.18 17.49 -5.12
CA LYS A 225 -12.03 16.60 -5.93
C LYS A 225 -12.70 15.52 -5.08
N VAL A 226 -11.92 14.88 -4.21
CA VAL A 226 -12.44 13.86 -3.29
C VAL A 226 -13.45 14.49 -2.31
N LEU A 227 -13.14 15.65 -1.72
CA LEU A 227 -14.06 16.36 -0.82
C LEU A 227 -15.39 16.66 -1.50
N ARG A 228 -15.38 17.19 -2.73
CA ARG A 228 -16.59 17.48 -3.53
C ARG A 228 -17.42 16.22 -3.79
N GLY A 229 -16.77 15.12 -4.17
CA GLY A 229 -17.43 13.83 -4.37
C GLY A 229 -18.11 13.33 -3.09
N VAL A 230 -17.39 13.31 -1.97
CA VAL A 230 -17.93 12.89 -0.66
C VAL A 230 -19.09 13.77 -0.22
N GLN A 231 -18.97 15.10 -0.36
CA GLN A 231 -20.04 16.05 -0.03
C GLN A 231 -21.32 15.74 -0.80
N LEU A 232 -21.21 15.49 -2.10
CA LEU A 232 -22.36 15.17 -2.94
C LEU A 232 -22.95 13.79 -2.61
N GLY A 233 -22.10 12.79 -2.34
CA GLY A 233 -22.51 11.43 -1.99
C GLY A 233 -23.25 11.35 -0.66
N LEU A 234 -22.78 12.10 0.35
CA LEU A 234 -23.44 12.24 1.65
C LEU A 234 -24.63 13.21 1.61
N GLY A 235 -24.74 14.03 0.57
CA GLY A 235 -25.77 15.08 0.45
C GLY A 235 -25.55 16.26 1.39
N THR A 236 -24.32 16.51 1.86
CA THR A 236 -24.01 17.64 2.76
C THR A 236 -23.96 18.99 2.04
N ASN A 237 -24.09 18.99 0.72
CA ASN A 237 -24.26 20.19 -0.10
C ASN A 237 -25.71 20.70 -0.11
N GLN A 238 -26.66 19.98 0.49
CA GLN A 238 -28.07 20.37 0.58
C GLN A 238 -28.32 21.18 1.86
N ALA A 239 -29.33 22.07 1.83
CA ALA A 239 -29.65 22.97 2.94
C ALA A 239 -29.97 22.23 4.27
N PHE A 240 -30.51 21.01 4.19
CA PHE A 240 -30.83 20.18 5.34
C PHE A 240 -30.20 18.78 5.17
N SER A 241 -28.96 18.63 5.62
CA SER A 241 -28.34 17.31 5.77
C SER A 241 -28.15 16.98 7.24
N LYS A 242 -28.55 15.77 7.63
CA LYS A 242 -28.25 15.22 8.95
C LYS A 242 -26.82 14.71 9.06
N PHE A 243 -26.12 14.52 7.94
CA PHE A 243 -24.75 14.03 7.91
C PHE A 243 -23.74 15.17 8.04
N LYS A 244 -22.63 14.90 8.73
CA LYS A 244 -21.52 15.82 8.91
C LYS A 244 -20.24 15.19 8.38
N ILE A 245 -19.36 16.02 7.81
CA ILE A 245 -18.01 15.61 7.42
C ILE A 245 -17.04 16.31 8.34
N ALA A 246 -16.31 15.53 9.14
CA ALA A 246 -15.13 16.02 9.86
C ALA A 246 -13.93 15.89 8.91
N VAL A 247 -13.33 17.02 8.54
CA VAL A 247 -12.31 17.07 7.48
C VAL A 247 -10.93 17.32 8.07
N ILE A 248 -9.96 16.50 7.67
CA ILE A 248 -8.55 16.68 7.95
C ILE A 248 -7.79 16.89 6.65
N ASP A 249 -7.00 17.97 6.61
CA ASP A 249 -5.93 18.14 5.64
C ASP A 249 -4.70 17.33 6.07
N SER A 250 -4.37 16.29 5.30
CA SER A 250 -3.18 15.47 5.51
C SER A 250 -1.89 16.11 4.99
N GLU A 251 -1.98 17.15 4.15
CA GLU A 251 -0.87 17.76 3.40
C GLU A 251 -0.03 16.76 2.56
N GLY A 252 -0.51 15.52 2.39
CA GLY A 252 0.27 14.41 1.82
C GLY A 252 1.45 13.94 2.69
N ARG A 253 1.32 14.11 4.01
CA ARG A 253 2.33 13.75 5.01
C ARG A 253 1.83 12.66 5.96
N THR A 254 2.66 11.66 6.22
CA THR A 254 2.30 10.48 7.04
C THR A 254 2.10 10.81 8.51
N ASP A 255 2.88 11.75 9.05
CA ASP A 255 2.80 12.21 10.44
C ASP A 255 1.53 13.02 10.71
N ILE A 256 1.17 13.92 9.78
CA ILE A 256 -0.07 14.70 9.85
C ILE A 256 -1.28 13.79 9.66
N ALA A 257 -1.24 12.88 8.67
CA ALA A 257 -2.31 11.93 8.43
C ALA A 257 -2.62 11.05 9.67
N ARG A 258 -1.59 10.53 10.36
CA ARG A 258 -1.78 9.77 11.61
C ARG A 258 -2.52 10.58 12.68
N LYS A 259 -1.98 11.75 13.04
CA LYS A 259 -2.58 12.63 14.06
C LYS A 259 -3.99 13.06 13.67
N GLY A 260 -4.19 13.28 12.37
CA GLY A 260 -5.48 13.55 11.76
C GLY A 260 -6.53 12.48 12.02
N ILE A 261 -6.18 11.23 11.73
CA ILE A 261 -7.05 10.07 12.00
C ILE A 261 -7.35 9.95 13.49
N GLU A 262 -6.34 10.06 14.36
CA GLU A 262 -6.55 10.03 15.82
C GLU A 262 -7.53 11.11 16.27
N ARG A 263 -7.41 12.34 15.75
CA ARG A 263 -8.34 13.44 16.03
C ARG A 263 -9.76 13.12 15.56
N LEU A 264 -9.94 12.64 14.33
CA LEU A 264 -11.25 12.23 13.80
C LEU A 264 -11.93 11.20 14.71
N ILE A 265 -11.15 10.28 15.27
CA ILE A 265 -11.66 9.20 16.11
C ILE A 265 -11.95 9.67 17.54
N LYS A 266 -11.02 10.41 18.15
CA LYS A 266 -11.06 10.77 19.58
C LYS A 266 -11.89 12.02 19.86
N GLU A 267 -11.85 13.02 18.97
CA GLU A 267 -12.53 14.31 19.14
C GLU A 267 -13.84 14.34 18.36
N ASP A 268 -13.81 14.02 17.06
CA ASP A 268 -15.01 14.07 16.22
C ASP A 268 -15.92 12.84 16.38
N ASN A 269 -15.38 11.76 16.97
CA ASN A 269 -16.06 10.49 17.20
C ASN A 269 -16.67 9.90 15.92
N VAL A 270 -15.94 9.96 14.81
CA VAL A 270 -16.45 9.52 13.51
C VAL A 270 -16.87 8.04 13.52
N ILE A 271 -17.95 7.73 12.78
CA ILE A 271 -18.43 6.36 12.62
C ILE A 271 -17.67 5.59 11.54
N ALA A 272 -17.13 6.29 10.54
CA ALA A 272 -16.33 5.74 9.46
C ALA A 272 -15.45 6.84 8.84
N ILE A 273 -14.43 6.43 8.09
CA ILE A 273 -13.49 7.34 7.44
C ILE A 273 -13.47 7.06 5.93
N ILE A 274 -13.51 8.12 5.13
CA ILE A 274 -13.16 8.09 3.71
C ILE A 274 -11.81 8.79 3.56
N GLY A 275 -10.90 8.24 2.76
CA GLY A 275 -9.59 8.86 2.60
C GLY A 275 -8.60 7.99 1.84
N GLY A 276 -7.36 7.93 2.30
CA GLY A 276 -6.36 7.01 1.77
C GLY A 276 -6.12 7.22 0.30
N VAL A 277 -5.97 8.48 -0.12
CA VAL A 277 -5.88 8.84 -1.55
C VAL A 277 -4.46 8.63 -2.09
N LEU A 278 -3.46 9.07 -1.33
CA LEU A 278 -2.06 9.02 -1.77
C LEU A 278 -1.40 7.70 -1.35
N ALA A 279 -0.69 7.08 -2.29
CA ALA A 279 0.10 5.86 -2.03
C ALA A 279 1.12 6.01 -0.88
N LYS A 280 1.57 7.25 -0.64
CA LYS A 280 2.50 7.61 0.43
C LYS A 280 1.87 7.54 1.83
N THR A 281 0.62 7.95 2.00
CA THR A 281 0.00 8.11 3.33
C THR A 281 -0.96 6.98 3.69
N VAL A 282 -1.57 6.33 2.70
CA VAL A 282 -2.65 5.35 2.89
C VAL A 282 -2.30 4.20 3.84
N SER A 283 -1.07 3.69 3.83
CA SER A 283 -0.68 2.61 4.74
C SER A 283 -0.74 3.04 6.21
N THR A 284 -0.26 4.25 6.52
CA THR A 284 -0.33 4.80 7.89
C THR A 284 -1.77 5.08 8.29
N GLU A 285 -2.58 5.63 7.39
CA GLU A 285 -3.99 5.93 7.64
C GLU A 285 -4.79 4.65 7.97
N LEU A 286 -4.62 3.58 7.18
CA LEU A 286 -5.27 2.29 7.41
C LEU A 286 -4.82 1.64 8.73
N ILE A 287 -3.51 1.64 9.03
CA ILE A 287 -3.01 1.07 10.29
C ILE A 287 -3.61 1.82 11.48
N THR A 288 -3.56 3.16 11.43
CA THR A 288 -4.06 4.01 12.53
C THR A 288 -5.56 3.81 12.74
N ALA A 289 -6.37 3.76 11.69
CA ALA A 289 -7.81 3.50 11.82
C ALA A 289 -8.11 2.08 12.36
N ASN A 290 -7.29 1.08 12.01
CA ASN A 290 -7.45 -0.30 12.44
C ASN A 290 -7.16 -0.50 13.94
N GLU A 291 -6.30 0.34 14.54
CA GLU A 291 -6.04 0.35 15.99
C GLU A 291 -7.32 0.61 16.79
N TYR A 292 -8.22 1.45 16.25
CA TYR A 292 -9.49 1.82 16.88
C TYR A 292 -10.72 1.14 16.25
N LYS A 293 -10.50 0.22 15.29
CA LYS A 293 -11.56 -0.50 14.56
C LYS A 293 -12.58 0.44 13.89
N VAL A 294 -12.09 1.51 13.26
CA VAL A 294 -12.96 2.47 12.54
C VAL A 294 -13.03 2.07 11.07
N PRO A 295 -14.22 1.71 10.54
CA PRO A 295 -14.39 1.35 9.14
C PRO A 295 -13.84 2.40 8.18
N PHE A 296 -13.20 1.95 7.11
CA PHE A 296 -12.46 2.82 6.21
C PHE A 296 -12.77 2.53 4.74
N ILE A 297 -13.09 3.55 3.94
CA ILE A 297 -13.12 3.44 2.48
C ILE A 297 -11.94 4.24 1.91
N TYR A 298 -10.96 3.57 1.32
CA TYR A 298 -9.76 4.21 0.79
C TYR A 298 -9.74 4.26 -0.74
N LEU A 299 -9.14 5.32 -1.30
CA LEU A 299 -9.24 5.65 -2.72
C LEU A 299 -7.92 5.48 -3.50
N SER A 300 -6.83 5.06 -2.83
CA SER A 300 -5.54 4.80 -3.47
C SER A 300 -5.57 3.53 -4.30
N GLN A 301 -4.90 3.58 -5.46
CA GLN A 301 -4.68 2.41 -6.32
C GLN A 301 -3.55 1.50 -5.81
N LYS A 302 -2.79 1.92 -4.78
CA LYS A 302 -1.67 1.15 -4.23
C LYS A 302 -2.11 -0.27 -3.84
N GLN A 303 -1.35 -1.26 -4.30
CA GLN A 303 -1.58 -2.68 -4.05
C GLN A 303 -1.08 -3.12 -2.66
N GLY A 304 -1.53 -4.30 -2.22
CA GLY A 304 -1.04 -4.95 -1.00
C GLY A 304 -1.50 -4.29 0.31
N LEU A 305 -2.67 -3.62 0.30
CA LEU A 305 -3.18 -2.89 1.47
C LEU A 305 -4.32 -3.60 2.20
N GLY A 306 -4.94 -4.64 1.60
CA GLY A 306 -6.14 -5.29 2.14
C GLY A 306 -5.98 -5.91 3.53
N GLU A 307 -4.77 -6.31 3.91
CA GLU A 307 -4.48 -6.91 5.22
C GLU A 307 -4.21 -5.88 6.33
N LEU A 308 -4.00 -4.60 6.00
CA LEU A 308 -3.65 -3.58 6.99
C LEU A 308 -4.83 -3.21 7.90
N HIS A 309 -6.07 -3.47 7.45
CA HIS A 309 -7.27 -3.12 8.17
C HIS A 309 -8.39 -4.13 7.88
N SER A 310 -9.00 -4.69 8.93
CA SER A 310 -10.03 -5.73 8.78
C SER A 310 -11.31 -5.20 8.12
N GLN A 311 -11.75 -4.01 8.53
CA GLN A 311 -12.95 -3.31 8.03
C GLN A 311 -12.65 -2.17 7.03
N ALA A 312 -11.60 -2.30 6.21
CA ALA A 312 -11.34 -1.34 5.13
C ALA A 312 -11.77 -1.89 3.77
N LEU A 313 -12.34 -1.05 2.92
CA LEU A 313 -12.62 -1.35 1.51
C LEU A 313 -11.88 -0.39 0.58
N ARG A 314 -11.31 -0.94 -0.49
CA ARG A 314 -10.72 -0.16 -1.59
C ARG A 314 -11.79 0.27 -2.57
N ASN A 315 -12.01 1.57 -2.72
CA ASN A 315 -12.83 2.12 -3.79
C ASN A 315 -11.95 2.85 -4.81
N ALA A 316 -11.18 2.08 -5.58
CA ALA A 316 -10.31 2.63 -6.61
C ALA A 316 -10.39 1.76 -7.87
N LEU A 317 -10.26 2.38 -9.05
CA LEU A 317 -10.07 1.65 -10.29
C LEU A 317 -8.59 1.28 -10.41
N THR A 318 -8.27 -0.01 -10.27
CA THR A 318 -6.88 -0.49 -10.19
C THR A 318 -6.35 -0.89 -11.55
N ALA A 319 -5.02 -1.00 -11.68
CA ALA A 319 -4.38 -1.49 -12.89
C ALA A 319 -4.85 -2.92 -13.23
N GLU A 320 -4.89 -3.81 -12.23
CA GLU A 320 -5.35 -5.20 -12.39
C GLU A 320 -6.78 -5.28 -12.94
N MET A 321 -7.72 -4.50 -12.39
CA MET A 321 -9.10 -4.47 -12.86
C MET A 321 -9.20 -4.05 -14.32
N GLN A 322 -8.51 -2.96 -14.70
CA GLN A 322 -8.53 -2.45 -16.07
C GLN A 322 -7.88 -3.42 -17.05
N VAL A 323 -6.68 -3.92 -16.72
CA VAL A 323 -5.92 -4.82 -17.56
C VAL A 323 -6.65 -6.15 -17.75
N ARG A 324 -7.20 -6.74 -16.69
CA ARG A 324 -7.97 -7.99 -16.78
C ARG A 324 -9.11 -7.87 -17.76
N GLN A 325 -9.90 -6.80 -17.66
CA GLN A 325 -11.00 -6.56 -18.59
C GLN A 325 -10.50 -6.34 -20.02
N LEU A 326 -9.42 -5.56 -20.18
CA LEU A 326 -8.85 -5.23 -21.49
C LEU A 326 -8.34 -6.49 -22.19
N VAL A 327 -7.45 -7.24 -21.54
CA VAL A 327 -6.85 -8.47 -22.10
C VAL A 327 -7.94 -9.50 -22.38
N ARG A 328 -8.87 -9.73 -21.45
CA ARG A 328 -9.98 -10.67 -21.66
C ARG A 328 -10.76 -10.32 -22.93
N ASN A 329 -11.17 -9.06 -23.10
CA ASN A 329 -11.95 -8.67 -24.25
C ASN A 329 -11.13 -8.74 -25.55
N MET A 330 -9.87 -8.33 -25.53
CA MET A 330 -9.00 -8.40 -26.71
C MET A 330 -8.67 -9.83 -27.12
N MET A 331 -8.40 -10.73 -26.18
CA MET A 331 -8.08 -12.12 -26.52
C MET A 331 -9.32 -12.92 -26.89
N VAL A 332 -10.45 -12.75 -26.18
CA VAL A 332 -11.66 -13.54 -26.40
C VAL A 332 -12.48 -13.00 -27.57
N GLU A 333 -12.67 -11.69 -27.67
CA GLU A 333 -13.60 -11.09 -28.65
C GLU A 333 -12.89 -10.74 -29.97
N LYS A 334 -11.58 -10.48 -29.95
CA LYS A 334 -10.77 -10.13 -31.12
C LYS A 334 -9.76 -11.20 -31.56
N ASP A 335 -9.69 -12.34 -30.86
CA ASP A 335 -8.75 -13.45 -31.10
C ASP A 335 -7.27 -13.02 -31.15
N LEU A 336 -6.91 -11.94 -30.44
CA LEU A 336 -5.51 -11.48 -30.35
C LEU A 336 -4.71 -12.42 -29.43
N LYS A 337 -3.49 -12.80 -29.82
CA LYS A 337 -2.66 -13.80 -29.12
C LYS A 337 -1.25 -13.31 -28.84
N ASP A 338 -0.69 -12.50 -29.73
CA ASP A 338 0.66 -12.00 -29.64
C ASP A 338 0.66 -10.50 -29.32
N PHE A 339 1.32 -10.11 -28.24
CA PHE A 339 1.32 -8.75 -27.75
C PHE A 339 2.74 -8.21 -27.59
N ALA A 340 2.90 -6.94 -27.92
CA ALA A 340 4.08 -6.15 -27.60
C ALA A 340 3.76 -5.16 -26.47
N ILE A 341 4.77 -4.76 -25.70
CA ILE A 341 4.63 -3.75 -24.63
C ILE A 341 5.64 -2.62 -24.86
N LEU A 342 5.16 -1.38 -24.89
CA LEU A 342 5.99 -0.19 -24.92
C LEU A 342 5.56 0.74 -23.78
N TYR A 343 6.39 0.91 -22.75
CA TYR A 343 5.95 1.54 -21.49
C TYR A 343 6.92 2.62 -20.96
N PRO A 344 6.42 3.65 -20.24
CA PRO A 344 7.29 4.63 -19.59
C PRO A 344 7.97 3.98 -18.38
N ASN A 345 9.28 4.20 -18.22
CA ASN A 345 10.05 3.67 -17.10
C ASN A 345 9.85 4.51 -15.82
N ASP A 346 8.62 4.53 -15.34
CA ASP A 346 8.25 5.07 -14.03
C ASP A 346 7.35 4.07 -13.27
N ALA A 347 6.95 4.42 -12.05
CA ALA A 347 6.13 3.55 -11.21
C ALA A 347 4.78 3.18 -11.87
N TYR A 348 4.18 4.10 -12.64
CA TYR A 348 2.89 3.86 -13.30
C TYR A 348 3.06 2.91 -14.48
N GLY A 349 4.00 3.19 -15.38
CA GLY A 349 4.24 2.35 -16.55
C GLY A 349 4.71 0.95 -16.19
N VAL A 350 5.58 0.82 -15.19
CA VAL A 350 6.03 -0.49 -14.67
C VAL A 350 4.87 -1.28 -14.06
N GLU A 351 3.98 -0.65 -13.30
CA GLU A 351 2.83 -1.33 -12.70
C GLU A 351 1.89 -1.90 -13.79
N TYR A 352 1.51 -1.08 -14.77
CA TYR A 352 0.61 -1.52 -15.84
C TYR A 352 1.27 -2.51 -16.80
N ALA A 353 2.56 -2.35 -17.13
CA ALA A 353 3.29 -3.30 -17.96
C ALA A 353 3.36 -4.69 -17.31
N ASN A 354 3.64 -4.75 -16.00
CA ASN A 354 3.65 -6.01 -15.26
C ASN A 354 2.25 -6.63 -15.19
N ALA A 355 1.22 -5.85 -14.85
CA ALA A 355 -0.15 -6.35 -14.81
C ALA A 355 -0.58 -6.91 -16.18
N PHE A 356 -0.24 -6.20 -17.27
CA PHE A 356 -0.57 -6.62 -18.63
C PHE A 356 0.16 -7.88 -19.04
N TRP A 357 1.47 -7.97 -18.79
CA TRP A 357 2.26 -9.17 -19.02
C TRP A 357 1.64 -10.38 -18.31
N ASP A 358 1.31 -10.21 -17.03
CA ASP A 358 0.83 -11.30 -16.18
C ASP A 358 -0.53 -11.82 -16.62
N GLU A 359 -1.44 -10.91 -16.97
CA GLU A 359 -2.76 -11.28 -17.45
C GLU A 359 -2.69 -11.93 -18.84
N VAL A 360 -1.86 -11.43 -19.77
CA VAL A 360 -1.69 -12.06 -21.09
C VAL A 360 -1.20 -13.50 -20.96
N LEU A 361 -0.20 -13.74 -20.12
CA LEU A 361 0.28 -15.11 -19.87
C LEU A 361 -0.78 -15.98 -19.19
N ALA A 362 -1.52 -15.42 -18.22
CA ALA A 362 -2.58 -16.15 -17.52
C ALA A 362 -3.72 -16.58 -18.45
N GLN A 363 -3.97 -15.83 -19.53
CA GLN A 363 -4.96 -16.13 -20.56
C GLN A 363 -4.39 -16.96 -21.73
N GLY A 364 -3.12 -17.38 -21.68
CA GLY A 364 -2.48 -18.22 -22.69
C GLY A 364 -1.93 -17.47 -23.92
N GLY A 365 -1.82 -16.14 -23.85
CA GLY A 365 -1.21 -15.31 -24.88
C GLY A 365 0.31 -15.24 -24.73
N ARG A 366 0.96 -14.49 -25.63
CA ARG A 366 2.41 -14.32 -25.65
C ARG A 366 2.80 -12.85 -25.65
N ILE A 367 3.86 -12.53 -24.91
CA ILE A 367 4.54 -11.25 -25.04
C ILE A 367 5.76 -11.45 -25.96
N VAL A 368 5.72 -10.89 -27.16
CA VAL A 368 6.75 -11.09 -28.21
C VAL A 368 7.80 -9.99 -28.24
N GLY A 369 7.52 -8.83 -27.64
CA GLY A 369 8.48 -7.73 -27.55
C GLY A 369 8.14 -6.76 -26.44
N VAL A 370 9.16 -6.31 -25.70
CA VAL A 370 9.00 -5.30 -24.65
C VAL A 370 10.08 -4.24 -24.76
N GLN A 371 9.69 -2.98 -24.68
CA GLN A 371 10.60 -1.84 -24.65
C GLN A 371 10.13 -0.81 -23.62
N SER A 372 11.06 -0.26 -22.87
CA SER A 372 10.81 0.89 -22.01
C SER A 372 11.29 2.18 -22.66
N TYR A 373 10.71 3.32 -22.27
CA TYR A 373 11.21 4.64 -22.62
C TYR A 373 11.32 5.55 -21.39
N ASP A 374 12.15 6.60 -21.48
CA ASP A 374 12.17 7.65 -20.46
C ASP A 374 10.82 8.38 -20.49
N PRO A 375 10.10 8.57 -19.36
CA PRO A 375 8.85 9.32 -19.31
C PRO A 375 8.92 10.75 -19.87
N LYS A 376 10.13 11.32 -20.02
CA LYS A 376 10.38 12.64 -20.62
C LYS A 376 10.79 12.57 -22.09
N ALA A 377 10.83 11.38 -22.69
CA ALA A 377 11.21 11.20 -24.08
C ALA A 377 10.25 11.96 -25.02
N THR A 378 10.83 12.59 -26.05
CA THR A 378 10.09 13.24 -27.15
C THR A 378 10.35 12.56 -28.49
N ASP A 379 11.39 11.75 -28.58
CA ASP A 379 11.71 10.89 -29.71
C ASP A 379 11.57 9.43 -29.29
N PHE A 380 10.62 8.74 -29.93
CA PHE A 380 10.33 7.33 -29.68
C PHE A 380 10.87 6.42 -30.78
N ARG A 381 11.53 6.98 -31.81
CA ARG A 381 12.07 6.21 -32.94
C ARG A 381 12.97 5.06 -32.49
N PRO A 382 13.94 5.23 -31.57
CA PRO A 382 14.82 4.12 -31.19
C PRO A 382 14.07 2.98 -30.52
N MET A 383 13.00 3.29 -29.77
CA MET A 383 12.21 2.29 -29.04
C MET A 383 11.30 1.53 -30.00
N VAL A 384 10.66 2.24 -30.95
CA VAL A 384 9.90 1.60 -32.03
C VAL A 384 10.82 0.71 -32.86
N GLN A 385 11.98 1.20 -33.31
CA GLN A 385 12.93 0.42 -34.11
C GLN A 385 13.44 -0.81 -33.36
N ARG A 386 13.66 -0.74 -32.05
CA ARG A 386 14.01 -1.92 -31.24
C ARG A 386 12.84 -2.90 -31.13
N LEU A 387 11.63 -2.40 -30.95
CA LEU A 387 10.42 -3.22 -30.85
C LEU A 387 10.16 -3.99 -32.16
N VAL A 388 10.36 -3.36 -33.32
CA VAL A 388 10.12 -3.97 -34.64
C VAL A 388 11.38 -4.54 -35.31
N GLY A 389 12.47 -4.69 -34.56
CA GLY A 389 13.69 -5.34 -35.06
C GLY A 389 14.39 -4.64 -36.24
N THR A 390 14.31 -3.31 -36.32
CA THR A 390 15.01 -2.49 -37.33
C THR A 390 16.19 -1.70 -36.76
N PHE A 391 16.38 -1.70 -35.42
CA PHE A 391 17.46 -0.95 -34.77
C PHE A 391 18.84 -1.60 -34.92
N TYR A 392 18.94 -2.93 -34.71
CA TYR A 392 20.21 -3.66 -34.75
C TYR A 392 20.45 -4.29 -36.12
N ILE A 393 21.00 -3.51 -37.06
CA ILE A 393 21.26 -3.96 -38.44
C ILE A 393 22.18 -5.19 -38.46
N GLU A 394 23.12 -5.30 -37.52
CA GLU A 394 24.06 -6.41 -37.42
C GLU A 394 23.35 -7.76 -37.26
N ALA A 395 22.20 -7.78 -36.57
CA ALA A 395 21.39 -8.98 -36.40
C ALA A 395 20.67 -9.42 -37.69
N ARG A 396 20.53 -8.51 -38.67
CA ARG A 396 19.86 -8.73 -39.97
C ARG A 396 20.75 -8.33 -41.16
N LYS A 397 22.07 -8.48 -41.00
CA LYS A 397 23.06 -7.96 -41.96
C LYS A 397 22.87 -8.48 -43.39
N GLU A 398 22.54 -9.76 -43.54
CA GLU A 398 22.32 -10.39 -44.84
C GLU A 398 21.11 -9.77 -45.55
N GLU A 399 19.98 -9.71 -44.87
CA GLU A 399 18.75 -9.10 -45.38
C GLU A 399 18.98 -7.62 -45.72
N PHE A 400 19.61 -6.87 -44.82
CA PHE A 400 19.96 -5.46 -45.03
C PHE A 400 20.79 -5.29 -46.30
N THR A 401 21.83 -6.11 -46.50
CA THR A 401 22.71 -6.02 -47.66
C THR A 401 21.96 -6.31 -48.96
N GLN A 402 21.08 -7.31 -48.96
CA GLN A 402 20.25 -7.65 -50.12
C GLN A 402 19.29 -6.51 -50.47
N LYS A 403 18.57 -5.98 -49.47
CA LYS A 403 17.64 -4.85 -49.63
C LYS A 403 18.35 -3.58 -50.08
N LEU A 404 19.51 -3.26 -49.51
CA LEU A 404 20.33 -2.13 -49.92
C LEU A 404 20.78 -2.24 -51.39
N LYS A 405 21.13 -3.46 -51.86
CA LYS A 405 21.50 -3.69 -53.26
C LYS A 405 20.32 -3.46 -54.21
N LEU A 406 19.15 -4.01 -53.89
CA LEU A 406 17.91 -3.81 -54.66
C LEU A 406 17.50 -2.34 -54.69
N PHE A 407 17.60 -1.67 -53.54
CA PHE A 407 17.33 -0.25 -53.39
C PHE A 407 18.27 0.58 -54.29
N LYS A 408 19.59 0.37 -54.23
CA LYS A 408 20.56 1.04 -55.12
C LYS A 408 20.28 0.81 -56.60
N GLN A 409 19.76 -0.36 -56.98
CA GLN A 409 19.35 -0.64 -58.36
C GLN A 409 18.10 0.16 -58.78
N SER A 410 17.10 0.29 -57.91
CA SER A 410 15.90 1.10 -58.19
C SER A 410 16.20 2.60 -58.36
N LEU A 411 17.25 3.11 -57.70
CA LEU A 411 17.68 4.51 -57.82
C LEU A 411 18.40 4.82 -59.14
N LYS A 412 19.00 3.82 -59.82
CA LYS A 412 19.72 4.04 -61.09
C LYS A 412 18.82 4.60 -62.21
N ASN A 413 17.50 4.48 -62.08
CA ASN A 413 16.51 4.91 -63.07
C ASN A 413 15.65 6.11 -62.63
N LYS A 414 15.96 6.80 -61.52
CA LYS A 414 15.18 7.95 -61.01
C LYS A 414 16.07 9.15 -60.63
N SER A 415 15.58 10.36 -60.91
CA SER A 415 16.24 11.63 -60.58
C SER A 415 16.37 11.84 -59.07
N SER A 416 17.57 12.25 -58.63
CA SER A 416 18.13 12.27 -57.28
C SER A 416 17.46 13.20 -56.24
N ARG A 417 16.13 13.37 -56.25
CA ARG A 417 15.44 14.32 -55.35
C ARG A 417 14.76 13.70 -54.12
N GLU A 418 14.70 12.38 -53.98
CA GLU A 418 14.21 11.75 -52.76
C GLU A 418 15.40 11.42 -51.84
N ASN A 419 15.63 12.26 -50.82
CA ASN A 419 16.50 11.93 -49.69
C ASN A 419 15.84 10.80 -48.88
N ILE A 420 16.06 9.56 -49.29
CA ILE A 420 15.55 8.38 -48.59
C ILE A 420 16.62 7.93 -47.58
N ASN A 421 16.22 7.82 -46.32
CA ASN A 421 17.12 7.47 -45.23
C ASN A 421 17.55 5.98 -45.33
N ALA A 422 18.85 5.72 -45.26
CA ALA A 422 19.38 4.35 -45.26
C ALA A 422 18.96 3.54 -44.03
N ASP A 423 18.50 4.21 -42.97
CA ASP A 423 17.97 3.58 -41.76
C ASP A 423 16.65 2.83 -41.99
N ASP A 424 15.95 3.09 -43.10
CA ASP A 424 14.61 2.52 -43.40
C ASP A 424 14.64 1.35 -44.39
N ILE A 425 15.81 0.74 -44.58
CA ILE A 425 16.02 -0.36 -45.53
C ILE A 425 15.39 -1.68 -45.04
N LEU A 426 15.39 -1.89 -43.73
CA LEU A 426 14.81 -3.10 -43.13
C LEU A 426 13.31 -2.92 -42.92
N PRO A 427 12.47 -3.84 -43.42
CA PRO A 427 11.06 -3.84 -43.06
C PRO A 427 10.88 -4.20 -41.58
N PRO A 428 9.82 -3.71 -40.92
CA PRO A 428 9.51 -4.04 -39.54
C PRO A 428 9.21 -5.54 -39.40
N ILE A 429 9.68 -6.15 -38.31
CA ILE A 429 9.19 -7.43 -37.84
C ILE A 429 7.94 -7.14 -37.02
N GLN A 430 6.80 -7.64 -37.51
CA GLN A 430 5.50 -7.47 -36.87
C GLN A 430 4.92 -8.85 -36.57
N ASP A 431 5.34 -9.41 -35.45
CA ASP A 431 4.92 -10.70 -34.91
C ASP A 431 3.93 -10.54 -33.73
N PHE A 432 3.34 -9.35 -33.60
CA PHE A 432 2.32 -9.00 -32.62
C PHE A 432 1.02 -8.54 -33.30
N ASP A 433 -0.10 -8.85 -32.66
CA ASP A 433 -1.44 -8.39 -33.02
C ASP A 433 -1.78 -7.02 -32.41
N ALA A 434 -1.20 -6.73 -31.23
CA ALA A 434 -1.41 -5.49 -30.51
C ALA A 434 -0.19 -5.00 -29.74
N ILE A 435 -0.11 -3.69 -29.54
CA ILE A 435 0.91 -3.04 -28.70
C ILE A 435 0.22 -2.39 -27.49
N PHE A 436 0.62 -2.77 -26.27
CA PHE A 436 0.18 -2.13 -25.04
C PHE A 436 1.08 -0.95 -24.66
N ILE A 437 0.49 0.23 -24.50
CA ILE A 437 1.15 1.50 -24.22
C ILE A 437 0.43 2.23 -23.07
N PRO A 438 0.86 2.07 -21.80
CA PRO A 438 0.20 2.72 -20.67
C PRO A 438 0.63 4.18 -20.52
N ASP A 439 0.09 5.07 -21.36
CA ASP A 439 0.45 6.49 -21.39
C ASP A 439 -0.73 7.37 -21.84
N GLN A 440 -0.53 8.69 -21.83
CA GLN A 440 -1.50 9.69 -22.22
C GLN A 440 -1.61 9.80 -23.75
N ALA A 441 -2.75 10.34 -24.21
CA ALA A 441 -3.07 10.51 -25.63
C ALA A 441 -1.99 11.22 -26.47
N LYS A 442 -1.25 12.18 -25.89
CA LYS A 442 -0.16 12.85 -26.59
C LYS A 442 0.98 11.87 -26.95
N THR A 443 1.41 11.08 -25.98
CA THR A 443 2.50 10.12 -26.14
C THR A 443 2.09 9.02 -27.13
N ILE A 444 0.85 8.53 -27.02
CA ILE A 444 0.30 7.54 -27.97
C ILE A 444 0.28 8.10 -29.40
N ALA A 445 -0.11 9.35 -29.60
CA ALA A 445 -0.09 9.99 -30.91
C ALA A 445 1.34 10.13 -31.48
N GLN A 446 2.34 10.41 -30.62
CA GLN A 446 3.73 10.46 -31.06
C GLN A 446 4.26 9.07 -31.43
N ILE A 447 4.01 8.07 -30.59
CA ILE A 447 4.41 6.68 -30.86
C ILE A 447 3.72 6.16 -32.13
N SER A 448 2.44 6.43 -32.33
CA SER A 448 1.71 5.99 -33.52
C SER A 448 2.26 6.59 -34.82
N ALA A 449 2.74 7.83 -34.77
CA ALA A 449 3.44 8.44 -35.90
C ALA A 449 4.76 7.70 -36.22
N PHE A 450 5.54 7.32 -35.20
CA PHE A 450 6.76 6.54 -35.39
C PHE A 450 6.49 5.10 -35.85
N LEU A 451 5.42 4.46 -35.37
CA LEU A 451 4.98 3.15 -35.86
C LEU A 451 4.60 3.21 -37.35
N SER A 452 3.83 4.24 -37.73
CA SER A 452 3.46 4.48 -39.14
C SER A 452 4.69 4.72 -40.01
N TYR A 453 5.65 5.52 -39.52
CA TYR A 453 6.92 5.77 -40.20
C TYR A 453 7.74 4.48 -40.38
N ALA A 454 7.79 3.63 -39.34
CA ALA A 454 8.46 2.33 -39.38
C ALA A 454 7.76 1.29 -40.27
N GLY A 455 6.59 1.61 -40.84
CA GLY A 455 5.83 0.72 -41.72
C GLY A 455 4.98 -0.33 -41.01
N VAL A 456 4.73 -0.18 -39.71
CA VAL A 456 3.80 -1.03 -38.94
C VAL A 456 2.37 -0.77 -39.41
N LYS A 457 1.60 -1.83 -39.68
CA LYS A 457 0.22 -1.75 -40.21
C LYS A 457 -0.68 -2.74 -39.49
N GLU A 458 -1.99 -2.57 -39.54
CA GLU A 458 -2.94 -3.62 -39.09
C GLU A 458 -2.77 -4.10 -37.63
N THR A 459 -2.27 -3.25 -36.72
CA THR A 459 -2.16 -3.55 -35.28
C THR A 459 -3.17 -2.75 -34.46
N SER A 460 -3.60 -3.30 -33.33
CA SER A 460 -4.34 -2.54 -32.32
C SER A 460 -3.39 -1.88 -31.31
N LEU A 461 -3.75 -0.70 -30.81
CA LEU A 461 -3.08 -0.05 -29.69
C LEU A 461 -3.93 -0.23 -28.43
N LEU A 462 -3.37 -0.89 -27.43
CA LEU A 462 -4.01 -1.12 -26.14
C LEU A 462 -3.44 -0.13 -25.13
N THR A 463 -4.28 0.44 -24.27
CA THR A 463 -3.83 1.47 -23.30
C THR A 463 -4.76 1.55 -22.09
N THR A 464 -4.62 2.60 -21.28
CA THR A 464 -5.27 2.75 -19.98
C THR A 464 -6.33 3.86 -19.99
N ASN A 465 -7.02 4.02 -18.87
CA ASN A 465 -7.99 5.09 -18.68
C ASN A 465 -7.43 6.52 -18.77
N LEU A 466 -6.11 6.72 -18.92
CA LEU A 466 -5.54 8.05 -19.21
C LEU A 466 -6.09 8.64 -20.52
N MET A 467 -6.61 7.79 -21.39
CA MET A 467 -7.30 8.19 -22.62
C MET A 467 -8.68 8.80 -22.38
N ASN A 468 -9.31 8.48 -21.24
CA ASN A 468 -10.63 8.97 -20.88
C ASN A 468 -10.56 10.37 -20.25
N THR A 469 -9.87 11.28 -20.93
CA THR A 469 -9.73 12.67 -20.50
C THR A 469 -10.31 13.58 -21.60
N PRO A 470 -11.10 14.61 -21.26
CA PRO A 470 -11.65 15.55 -22.24
C PRO A 470 -10.60 16.09 -23.21
N GLY A 471 -10.92 16.10 -24.51
CA GLY A 471 -10.03 16.57 -25.57
C GLY A 471 -8.95 15.58 -26.02
N SER A 472 -8.87 14.38 -25.44
CA SER A 472 -7.97 13.32 -25.92
C SER A 472 -8.28 12.91 -27.35
N ASN A 473 -9.56 12.89 -27.72
CA ASN A 473 -10.03 12.61 -29.07
C ASN A 473 -9.38 13.52 -30.14
N LYS A 474 -9.23 14.82 -29.86
CA LYS A 474 -8.59 15.77 -30.79
C LYS A 474 -7.11 15.43 -31.02
N LYS A 475 -6.40 14.98 -29.98
CA LYS A 475 -4.98 14.61 -30.06
C LYS A 475 -4.75 13.34 -30.86
N LEU A 476 -5.76 12.47 -30.94
CA LEU A 476 -5.70 11.18 -31.61
C LEU A 476 -6.36 11.22 -33.00
N ALA A 477 -6.85 12.39 -33.42
CA ALA A 477 -7.43 12.57 -34.74
C ALA A 477 -6.39 12.23 -35.81
N GLY A 478 -6.76 11.35 -36.75
CA GLY A 478 -5.89 10.93 -37.85
C GLY A 478 -4.94 9.77 -37.52
N ILE A 479 -5.04 9.16 -36.33
CA ILE A 479 -4.35 7.89 -36.05
C ILE A 479 -5.05 6.75 -36.79
N ASN A 480 -4.27 5.95 -37.51
CA ASN A 480 -4.77 4.83 -38.33
C ASN A 480 -4.82 3.47 -37.60
N PHE A 481 -4.51 3.45 -36.30
CA PHE A 481 -4.58 2.25 -35.48
C PHE A 481 -5.84 2.28 -34.61
N PRO A 482 -6.62 1.19 -34.53
CA PRO A 482 -7.66 1.04 -33.52
C PRO A 482 -7.05 1.16 -32.13
N ILE A 483 -7.68 1.95 -31.26
CA ILE A 483 -7.21 2.16 -29.88
C ILE A 483 -8.25 1.62 -28.92
N TYR A 484 -7.85 0.74 -28.00
CA TYR A 484 -8.72 0.18 -26.97
C TYR A 484 -8.17 0.43 -25.57
N PHE A 485 -9.05 0.79 -24.66
CA PHE A 485 -8.74 0.99 -23.24
C PHE A 485 -9.94 0.64 -22.38
N VAL A 486 -9.75 0.58 -21.06
CA VAL A 486 -10.83 0.26 -20.12
C VAL A 486 -11.01 1.39 -19.12
N ASP A 487 -12.26 1.75 -18.86
CA ASP A 487 -12.64 2.63 -17.76
C ASP A 487 -14.03 2.25 -17.23
N SER A 488 -14.48 2.89 -16.16
CA SER A 488 -15.81 2.69 -15.55
C SER A 488 -16.89 3.66 -16.03
N PHE A 489 -16.54 4.63 -16.87
CA PHE A 489 -17.45 5.63 -17.42
C PHE A 489 -16.93 6.21 -18.74
N ILE A 490 -17.73 7.04 -19.41
CA ILE A 490 -17.30 7.79 -20.60
C ILE A 490 -17.19 9.28 -20.21
N SER A 491 -16.01 9.88 -20.40
CA SER A 491 -15.69 11.25 -19.94
C SER A 491 -16.08 12.37 -20.91
N ASP A 492 -16.40 12.05 -22.16
CA ASP A 492 -16.68 13.02 -23.21
C ASP A 492 -17.76 12.52 -24.18
N GLY A 493 -18.41 13.45 -24.89
CA GLY A 493 -19.48 13.13 -25.83
C GLY A 493 -20.89 12.99 -25.19
N PRO A 494 -21.90 12.59 -25.98
CA PRO A 494 -23.31 12.59 -25.55
C PRO A 494 -23.60 11.72 -24.34
N HIS A 495 -22.84 10.63 -24.17
CA HIS A 495 -23.02 9.65 -23.10
C HIS A 495 -22.41 10.06 -21.75
N GLN A 496 -21.69 11.18 -21.68
CA GLN A 496 -21.06 11.66 -20.44
C GLN A 496 -22.07 12.02 -19.33
N PHE A 497 -23.28 12.44 -19.71
CA PHE A 497 -24.38 12.85 -18.82
C PHE A 497 -25.43 11.76 -18.64
N SER A 498 -25.05 10.50 -18.84
CA SER A 498 -25.96 9.36 -18.78
C SER A 498 -26.48 9.03 -17.39
N THR A 499 -25.99 9.69 -16.33
CA THR A 499 -26.33 9.39 -14.94
C THR A 499 -26.81 10.65 -14.19
N GLU A 500 -27.68 10.45 -13.19
CA GLU A 500 -28.12 11.55 -12.32
C GLU A 500 -26.93 12.20 -11.61
N PHE A 501 -25.99 11.39 -11.11
CA PHE A 501 -24.76 11.86 -10.48
C PHE A 501 -23.99 12.84 -11.39
N ALA A 502 -23.72 12.47 -12.64
CA ALA A 502 -22.93 13.30 -13.56
C ALA A 502 -23.61 14.65 -13.82
N ASN A 503 -24.94 14.63 -13.99
CA ASN A 503 -25.74 15.84 -14.16
C ASN A 503 -25.67 16.73 -12.92
N THR A 504 -25.94 16.19 -11.73
CA THR A 504 -25.89 16.95 -10.48
C THR A 504 -24.49 17.49 -10.21
N TYR A 505 -23.44 16.70 -10.44
CA TYR A 505 -22.06 17.14 -10.22
C TYR A 505 -21.70 18.34 -11.11
N MET A 506 -22.07 18.29 -12.39
CA MET A 506 -21.88 19.41 -13.32
C MET A 506 -22.68 20.65 -12.89
N THR A 507 -23.94 20.48 -12.47
CA THR A 507 -24.76 21.61 -11.98
C THR A 507 -24.17 22.27 -10.74
N VAL A 508 -23.66 21.49 -9.80
CA VAL A 508 -23.17 22.00 -8.51
C VAL A 508 -21.77 22.60 -8.62
N PHE A 509 -20.87 21.96 -9.38
CA PHE A 509 -19.45 22.34 -9.39
C PHE A 509 -18.98 22.97 -10.70
N ASN A 510 -19.83 23.01 -11.74
CA ASN A 510 -19.47 23.48 -13.08
C ASN A 510 -18.20 22.83 -13.65
N GLU A 511 -17.99 21.57 -13.28
CA GLU A 511 -16.84 20.75 -13.66
C GLU A 511 -17.33 19.33 -13.96
N ARG A 512 -16.60 18.61 -14.82
CA ARG A 512 -16.89 17.20 -15.11
C ARG A 512 -16.27 16.31 -14.02
N PRO A 513 -16.99 15.29 -13.52
CA PRO A 513 -16.40 14.36 -12.57
C PRO A 513 -15.31 13.53 -13.27
N THR A 514 -14.25 13.22 -12.53
CA THR A 514 -13.25 12.23 -12.92
C THR A 514 -13.31 11.03 -11.97
N GLN A 515 -12.42 10.05 -12.14
CA GLN A 515 -12.48 8.82 -11.37
C GLN A 515 -12.45 9.03 -9.84
N PHE A 516 -11.77 10.07 -9.36
CA PHE A 516 -11.67 10.35 -7.92
C PHE A 516 -12.97 10.90 -7.34
N GLU A 517 -13.65 11.80 -8.05
CA GLU A 517 -14.97 12.35 -7.69
C GLU A 517 -16.01 11.24 -7.68
N ILE A 518 -15.97 10.35 -8.69
CA ILE A 518 -16.86 9.19 -8.83
C ILE A 518 -16.67 8.25 -7.62
N ALA A 519 -15.44 7.83 -7.34
CA ALA A 519 -15.15 6.94 -6.24
C ALA A 519 -15.48 7.57 -4.88
N ALA A 520 -15.20 8.86 -4.71
CA ALA A 520 -15.54 9.60 -3.50
C ALA A 520 -17.06 9.72 -3.29
N TYR A 521 -17.81 10.02 -4.36
CA TYR A 521 -19.27 10.06 -4.35
C TYR A 521 -19.85 8.69 -3.98
N ASP A 522 -19.42 7.63 -4.66
CA ASP A 522 -19.87 6.27 -4.36
C ASP A 522 -19.59 5.91 -2.89
N SER A 523 -18.42 6.27 -2.37
CA SER A 523 -18.04 6.02 -0.96
C SER A 523 -18.96 6.75 0.01
N GLY A 524 -19.24 8.04 -0.24
CA GLY A 524 -20.18 8.82 0.55
C GLY A 524 -21.60 8.26 0.47
N LEU A 525 -22.04 7.85 -0.73
CA LEU A 525 -23.36 7.28 -0.97
C LEU A 525 -23.54 5.94 -0.25
N ILE A 526 -22.52 5.07 -0.27
CA ILE A 526 -22.49 3.79 0.46
C ILE A 526 -22.69 4.04 1.95
N LEU A 527 -21.86 4.89 2.56
CA LEU A 527 -21.98 5.19 3.99
C LEU A 527 -23.33 5.82 4.31
N ARG A 528 -23.80 6.79 3.51
CA ARG A 528 -25.12 7.38 3.68
C ARG A 528 -26.22 6.32 3.74
N GLN A 529 -26.25 5.40 2.78
CA GLN A 529 -27.29 4.36 2.74
C GLN A 529 -27.18 3.35 3.88
N ILE A 530 -25.97 2.96 4.28
CA ILE A 530 -25.76 2.07 5.44
C ILE A 530 -26.33 2.72 6.71
N LEU A 531 -26.02 4.00 6.93
CA LEU A 531 -26.49 4.75 8.10
C LEU A 531 -28.01 5.01 8.04
N LEU A 532 -28.56 5.29 6.85
CA LEU A 532 -30.02 5.43 6.66
C LEU A 532 -30.78 4.12 6.92
N LYS A 533 -30.13 2.96 6.78
CA LYS A 533 -30.69 1.65 7.11
C LYS A 533 -30.61 1.30 8.60
N GLY A 534 -30.03 2.18 9.44
CA GLY A 534 -30.04 2.04 10.90
C GLY A 534 -28.73 1.56 11.52
N ALA A 535 -27.62 1.52 10.79
CA ALA A 535 -26.32 1.26 11.41
C ALA A 535 -25.91 2.45 12.30
N GLU A 536 -25.62 2.19 13.56
CA GLU A 536 -25.26 3.20 14.57
C GLU A 536 -23.89 2.96 15.20
N SER A 537 -23.28 1.79 14.96
CA SER A 537 -21.95 1.44 15.44
C SER A 537 -20.92 1.26 14.30
N ARG A 538 -19.65 1.42 14.64
CA ARG A 538 -18.50 1.12 13.76
C ARG A 538 -18.52 -0.34 13.27
N GLU A 539 -18.88 -1.27 14.14
CA GLU A 539 -18.94 -2.69 13.79
C GLU A 539 -20.00 -2.97 12.73
N GLU A 540 -21.22 -2.45 12.92
CA GLU A 540 -22.31 -2.60 11.95
C GLU A 540 -21.95 -2.00 10.59
N VAL A 541 -21.33 -0.80 10.58
CA VAL A 541 -20.88 -0.18 9.34
C VAL A 541 -19.79 -1.02 8.66
N GLY A 542 -18.79 -1.49 9.42
CA GLY A 542 -17.73 -2.34 8.89
C GLY A 542 -18.25 -3.64 8.29
N ASN A 543 -19.20 -4.30 8.96
CA ASN A 543 -19.84 -5.51 8.48
C ASN A 543 -20.66 -5.25 7.21
N ALA A 544 -21.43 -4.17 7.18
CA ALA A 544 -22.23 -3.78 6.02
C ALA A 544 -21.35 -3.44 4.79
N LEU A 545 -20.18 -2.83 5.01
CA LEU A 545 -19.21 -2.57 3.94
C LEU A 545 -18.72 -3.89 3.34
N ILE A 546 -18.17 -4.81 4.14
CA ILE A 546 -17.58 -6.06 3.62
C ILE A 546 -18.64 -6.92 2.89
N GLN A 547 -19.91 -6.81 3.28
CA GLN A 547 -21.02 -7.54 2.68
C GLN A 547 -21.72 -6.80 1.52
N LEU A 548 -21.17 -5.66 1.06
CA LEU A 548 -21.77 -4.84 0.01
C LEU A 548 -21.97 -5.65 -1.28
N LYS A 549 -23.23 -5.79 -1.71
CA LYS A 549 -23.60 -6.50 -2.94
C LYS A 549 -24.66 -5.72 -3.69
N ASN A 550 -24.53 -5.69 -5.02
CA ASN A 550 -25.45 -5.06 -5.96
C ASN A 550 -25.90 -3.65 -5.52
N PHE A 551 -24.95 -2.85 -5.01
CA PHE A 551 -25.23 -1.51 -4.54
C PHE A 551 -25.34 -0.54 -5.70
N SER A 552 -26.45 0.18 -5.84
CA SER A 552 -26.63 1.15 -6.93
C SER A 552 -25.68 2.36 -6.78
N GLY A 553 -24.52 2.29 -7.43
CA GLY A 553 -23.53 3.38 -7.50
C GLY A 553 -23.78 4.35 -8.65
N SER A 554 -22.91 5.35 -8.77
CA SER A 554 -23.00 6.43 -9.76
C SER A 554 -23.08 5.97 -11.22
N TYR A 555 -22.30 4.96 -11.59
CA TYR A 555 -22.21 4.41 -12.96
C TYR A 555 -22.58 2.92 -13.04
N GLY A 556 -23.30 2.40 -12.03
CA GLY A 556 -23.80 1.03 -12.01
C GLY A 556 -23.59 0.30 -10.69
N PRO A 557 -23.91 -1.01 -10.64
CA PRO A 557 -23.89 -1.79 -9.41
C PRO A 557 -22.47 -2.04 -8.87
N LEU A 558 -22.27 -1.77 -7.58
CA LEU A 558 -21.03 -1.95 -6.86
C LEU A 558 -21.09 -3.21 -5.97
N ASN A 559 -19.97 -3.93 -5.89
CA ASN A 559 -19.86 -5.15 -5.09
C ASN A 559 -18.52 -5.17 -4.35
N ALA A 560 -18.53 -5.52 -3.07
CA ALA A 560 -17.31 -5.84 -2.33
C ALA A 560 -16.81 -7.24 -2.70
N THR A 561 -15.50 -7.40 -2.84
CA THR A 561 -14.83 -8.69 -3.04
C THR A 561 -14.28 -9.25 -1.74
N THR A 562 -13.88 -10.53 -1.77
CA THR A 562 -13.10 -11.16 -0.71
C THR A 562 -11.75 -10.48 -0.48
N PHE A 563 -11.20 -9.80 -1.48
CA PHE A 563 -9.97 -9.01 -1.40
C PHE A 563 -10.20 -7.59 -0.88
N LYS A 564 -11.42 -7.29 -0.38
CA LYS A 564 -11.83 -5.99 0.14
C LYS A 564 -11.71 -4.86 -0.88
N GLU A 565 -12.09 -5.16 -2.11
CA GLU A 565 -12.16 -4.20 -3.21
C GLU A 565 -13.59 -3.98 -3.64
N ILE A 566 -13.91 -2.77 -4.09
CA ILE A 566 -15.18 -2.48 -4.73
C ILE A 566 -15.04 -2.71 -6.23
N LEU A 567 -15.67 -3.78 -6.73
CA LEU A 567 -15.90 -3.99 -8.15
C LEU A 567 -17.00 -3.07 -8.63
N ARG A 568 -16.78 -2.54 -9.84
CA ARG A 568 -17.71 -1.71 -10.59
C ARG A 568 -17.76 -2.22 -12.03
N PRO A 569 -18.83 -1.93 -12.78
CA PRO A 569 -18.87 -2.25 -14.19
C PRO A 569 -17.73 -1.52 -14.92
N LEU A 570 -17.05 -2.26 -15.80
CA LEU A 570 -16.00 -1.73 -16.65
C LEU A 570 -16.44 -1.81 -18.09
N LEU A 571 -16.09 -0.78 -18.85
CA LEU A 571 -16.36 -0.64 -20.26
C LEU A 571 -15.04 -0.73 -21.00
N THR A 572 -14.96 -1.60 -22.00
CA THR A 572 -13.94 -1.45 -23.03
C THR A 572 -14.38 -0.30 -23.93
N LEU A 573 -13.50 0.68 -24.10
CA LEU A 573 -13.71 1.89 -24.86
C LEU A 573 -12.80 1.91 -26.07
N THR A 574 -13.27 2.54 -27.13
CA THR A 574 -12.53 2.75 -28.38
C THR A 574 -12.73 4.18 -28.86
N PHE A 575 -11.79 4.66 -29.68
CA PHE A 575 -12.01 5.88 -30.45
C PHE A 575 -12.64 5.52 -31.80
N ASP A 576 -13.81 6.09 -32.10
CA ASP A 576 -14.46 6.00 -33.41
C ASP A 576 -14.90 7.40 -33.84
N LYS A 577 -14.59 7.78 -35.09
CA LYS A 577 -14.90 9.10 -35.69
C LYS A 577 -14.55 10.32 -34.81
N GLY A 578 -13.48 10.22 -34.02
CA GLY A 578 -13.06 11.30 -33.13
C GLY A 578 -13.91 11.44 -31.86
N GLU A 579 -14.61 10.39 -31.46
CA GLU A 579 -15.35 10.30 -30.19
C GLU A 579 -14.97 9.03 -29.42
N ILE A 580 -15.15 9.06 -28.10
CA ILE A 580 -14.97 7.89 -27.23
C ILE A 580 -16.28 7.13 -27.20
N ASN A 581 -16.26 5.87 -27.64
CA ASN A 581 -17.43 5.00 -27.68
C ASN A 581 -17.15 3.71 -26.92
N THR A 582 -18.21 3.08 -26.41
CA THR A 582 -18.10 1.71 -25.90
C THR A 582 -17.81 0.78 -27.08
N TYR A 583 -16.77 -0.03 -26.94
CA TYR A 583 -16.54 -1.14 -27.84
C TYR A 583 -17.68 -2.15 -27.63
N LYS A 584 -18.51 -2.32 -28.67
CA LYS A 584 -19.54 -3.34 -28.76
C LYS A 584 -19.24 -4.15 -30.02
N ASN A 585 -19.26 -5.48 -29.89
CA ASN A 585 -19.17 -6.39 -31.03
C ASN A 585 -20.50 -6.41 -31.78
#